data_AF-K1SNG9-F1
#
_entry.id   AF-K1SNG9-F1
#
_cell.length_a   1.000
_cell.length_b   1.000
_cell.length_c   1.000
_cell.angle_alpha   90.00
_cell.angle_beta   90.00
_cell.angle_gamma   90.00
#
_symmetry.space_group_name_H-M   'P 1'
#
loop_
_entity.id
_entity.type
_entity.pdbx_description
1 polymer ?
#
loop_
_entity_poly.entity_id
_entity_poly.type
_entity_poly.pdbx_seq_one_letter_code
_entity_poly.pdbx_strand_id
1 'polypeptide(L)'
;MKLICEKDKILKALNSVTKAVAVRTTMPILEGILIQTNDNEIKLTTYDLEIGIEYIINDCKVEEQGATVVNAIMFTEIIRRLPDTDISIEVNDKKSSCYRM
;
A
#
# COMPACT_ATOMS: atom_id res chain seq x y z
N MET A 1 11.28 2.43 -5.46
CA MET A 1 10.91 1.97 -4.09
C MET A 1 10.88 0.46 -4.10
N LYS A 2 11.50 -0.20 -3.12
CA LYS A 2 11.50 -1.67 -3.01
C LYS A 2 11.45 -2.12 -1.56
N LEU A 3 10.48 -2.97 -1.23
CA LEU A 3 10.25 -3.47 0.12
C LEU A 3 9.82 -4.94 0.12
N ILE A 4 10.04 -5.61 1.25
CA ILE A 4 9.65 -6.99 1.52
C ILE A 4 9.01 -7.02 2.91
N CYS A 5 7.77 -7.53 3.00
CA CYS A 5 7.11 -7.72 4.29
C CYS A 5 6.13 -8.90 4.27
N GLU A 6 5.85 -9.44 5.45
CA GLU A 6 4.92 -10.55 5.63
C GLU A 6 3.50 -10.16 5.19
N LYS A 7 2.82 -11.03 4.43
CA LYS A 7 1.45 -10.79 3.96
C LYS A 7 0.48 -10.42 5.09
N ASP A 8 0.56 -11.10 6.23
CA ASP A 8 -0.36 -10.87 7.36
C ASP A 8 -0.24 -9.45 7.93
N LYS A 9 1.00 -8.94 8.06
CA LYS A 9 1.27 -7.56 8.49
C LYS A 9 0.67 -6.55 7.50
N ILE A 10 0.87 -6.76 6.20
CA ILE A 10 0.31 -5.89 5.15
C ILE A 10 -1.22 -5.93 5.18
N LEU A 11 -1.83 -7.12 5.26
CA LEU A 11 -3.28 -7.26 5.30
C LEU A 11 -3.91 -6.60 6.53
N LYS A 12 -3.30 -6.70 7.71
CA LYS A 12 -3.76 -6.00 8.92
C LYS A 12 -3.77 -4.49 8.74
N ALA A 13 -2.70 -3.95 8.16
CA ALA A 13 -2.60 -2.53 7.87
C ALA A 13 -3.65 -2.10 6.84
N LEU A 14 -3.79 -2.86 5.74
CA LEU A 14 -4.77 -2.60 4.69
C LEU A 14 -6.20 -2.57 5.23
N ASN A 15 -6.61 -3.60 5.97
CA ASN A 15 -7.94 -3.66 6.59
C ASN A 15 -8.23 -2.48 7.54
N SER A 16 -7.19 -1.83 8.06
CA SER A 16 -7.32 -0.66 8.93
C SER A 16 -7.46 0.62 8.11
N VAL A 17 -6.55 0.86 7.16
CA VAL A 17 -6.53 2.09 6.36
C VAL A 17 -7.66 2.15 5.33
N THR A 18 -8.13 1.01 4.80
CA THR A 18 -9.23 0.99 3.80
C THR A 18 -10.54 1.55 4.34
N LYS A 19 -10.69 1.67 5.68
CA LYS A 19 -11.89 2.23 6.32
C LYS A 19 -12.08 3.73 6.10
N ALA A 20 -10.99 4.47 5.82
CA ALA A 20 -11.01 5.91 5.55
C ALA A 20 -10.73 6.23 4.07
N VAL A 21 -10.95 5.24 3.17
CA VAL A 21 -10.86 5.46 1.74
C VAL A 21 -12.19 5.99 1.21
N ALA A 22 -12.14 7.02 0.37
CA ALA A 22 -13.32 7.52 -0.30
C ALA A 22 -13.84 6.50 -1.33
N VAL A 23 -14.99 5.86 -1.07
CA VAL A 23 -15.57 4.84 -1.97
C VAL A 23 -16.40 5.47 -3.11
N ARG A 24 -16.89 6.69 -2.92
CA ARG A 24 -17.65 7.45 -3.92
C ARG A 24 -17.18 8.89 -3.93
N THR A 25 -16.27 9.22 -4.84
CA THR A 25 -15.70 10.56 -4.97
C THR A 25 -15.50 10.92 -6.44
N THR A 26 -15.56 12.22 -6.75
CA THR A 26 -15.15 12.77 -8.05
C THR A 26 -13.63 12.99 -8.13
N MET A 27 -12.91 12.70 -7.05
CA MET A 27 -11.46 12.85 -6.94
C MET A 27 -10.76 11.47 -6.82
N PRO A 28 -10.34 10.85 -7.95
CA PRO A 28 -9.78 9.50 -7.96
C PRO A 28 -8.53 9.31 -7.08
N ILE A 29 -7.81 10.39 -6.78
CA ILE A 29 -6.63 10.37 -5.91
C ILE A 29 -6.97 9.96 -4.46
N LEU A 30 -8.21 10.21 -4.01
CA LEU A 30 -8.68 9.86 -2.66
C LEU A 30 -9.12 8.39 -2.55
N GLU A 31 -9.19 7.67 -3.68
CA GLU A 31 -9.39 6.21 -3.71
C GLU A 31 -8.05 5.46 -3.48
N GLY A 32 -6.97 6.20 -3.30
CA GLY A 32 -5.61 5.68 -3.15
C GLY A 32 -5.20 5.46 -1.70
N ILE A 33 -4.24 4.54 -1.52
CA ILE A 33 -3.45 4.40 -0.30
C ILE A 33 -2.06 4.93 -0.62
N LEU A 34 -1.63 5.92 0.15
CA LEU A 34 -0.25 6.39 0.15
C LEU A 34 0.60 5.37 0.93
N ILE A 35 1.59 4.80 0.27
CA ILE A 35 2.58 3.91 0.85
C ILE A 35 3.89 4.67 0.92
N GLN A 36 4.47 4.80 2.09
CA GLN A 36 5.76 5.43 2.31
C GLN A 36 6.65 4.45 3.07
N THR A 37 7.89 4.32 2.64
CA THR A 37 8.90 3.53 3.36
C THR A 37 9.84 4.47 4.08
N ASN A 38 10.14 4.20 5.34
CA ASN A 38 11.12 4.96 6.12
C ASN A 38 11.97 3.97 6.93
N ASP A 39 13.24 3.84 6.56
CA ASP A 39 14.16 2.86 7.13
C ASP A 39 13.56 1.44 7.18
N ASN A 40 13.23 0.90 8.35
CA ASN A 40 12.63 -0.43 8.52
C ASN A 40 11.12 -0.40 8.76
N GLU A 41 10.47 0.72 8.44
CA GLU A 41 9.05 0.97 8.65
C GLU A 41 8.34 1.23 7.33
N ILE A 42 7.11 0.73 7.23
CA ILE A 42 6.20 1.04 6.12
C ILE A 42 4.98 1.74 6.69
N LYS A 43 4.68 2.90 6.15
CA LYS A 43 3.55 3.73 6.54
C LYS A 43 2.51 3.71 5.43
N LEU A 44 1.29 3.33 5.79
CA LEU A 44 0.12 3.39 4.91
C LEU A 44 -0.81 4.50 5.39
N THR A 45 -1.22 5.37 4.48
CA THR A 45 -2.10 6.50 4.78
C THR A 45 -3.24 6.57 3.78
N THR A 46 -4.46 6.79 4.28
CA THR A 46 -5.66 7.05 3.50
C THR A 46 -6.37 8.28 4.03
N TYR A 47 -7.13 8.96 3.18
CA TYR A 47 -7.82 10.20 3.53
C TYR A 47 -9.02 10.43 2.61
N ASP A 48 -10.15 10.84 3.17
CA ASP A 48 -11.40 11.12 2.44
C ASP A 48 -11.88 12.58 2.54
N LEU A 49 -10.99 13.51 2.94
CA LEU A 49 -11.24 14.93 3.27
C LEU A 49 -11.80 15.17 4.68
N GLU A 50 -12.43 14.19 5.32
CA GLU A 50 -12.97 14.33 6.68
C GLU A 50 -12.13 13.55 7.70
N ILE A 51 -11.71 12.34 7.34
CA ILE A 51 -11.02 11.38 8.19
C ILE A 51 -9.79 10.86 7.45
N GLY A 52 -8.66 10.83 8.16
CA GLY A 52 -7.44 10.17 7.71
C GLY A 52 -7.06 9.04 8.66
N ILE A 53 -6.64 7.90 8.11
CA ILE A 53 -6.07 6.81 8.90
C ILE A 53 -4.63 6.60 8.46
N GLU A 54 -3.73 6.57 9.45
CA GLU A 54 -2.34 6.19 9.26
C GLU A 54 -2.07 4.87 10.01
N TYR A 55 -1.38 3.95 9.35
CA TYR A 55 -0.93 2.69 9.95
C TYR A 55 0.54 2.48 9.65
N ILE A 56 1.32 2.26 10.71
CA ILE A 56 2.76 2.01 10.62
C ILE A 56 3.01 0.53 10.88
N ILE A 57 3.63 -0.13 9.91
CA ILE A 57 4.15 -1.49 10.03
C ILE A 57 5.64 -1.39 10.35
N ASN A 58 6.00 -1.90 11.53
CA ASN A 58 7.40 -2.01 11.95
C ASN A 58 7.97 -3.35 11.49
N ASP A 59 9.30 -3.43 11.43
CA ASP A 59 10.02 -4.68 11.15
C ASP A 59 9.67 -5.23 9.75
N CYS A 60 9.76 -4.35 8.74
CA CYS A 60 9.74 -4.73 7.33
C CYS A 60 11.12 -4.45 6.71
N LYS A 61 11.50 -5.25 5.73
CA LYS A 61 12.78 -5.05 5.02
C LYS A 61 12.56 -4.07 3.87
N VAL A 62 13.09 -2.86 4.01
CA VAL A 62 13.11 -1.88 2.91
C VAL A 62 14.47 -1.95 2.24
N GLU A 63 14.49 -2.28 0.94
CA GLU A 63 15.72 -2.31 0.14
C GLU A 63 15.96 -0.96 -0.55
N GLU A 64 14.88 -0.26 -0.92
CA GLU A 64 14.97 1.06 -1.54
C GLU A 64 13.83 1.95 -1.05
N GLN A 65 14.19 3.05 -0.39
CA GLN A 65 13.21 4.01 0.12
C GLN A 65 12.45 4.71 -1.00
N GLY A 66 11.20 5.08 -0.72
CA GLY A 66 10.38 5.90 -1.58
C GLY A 66 8.94 6.01 -1.07
N ALA A 67 8.11 6.60 -1.92
CA ALA A 67 6.68 6.68 -1.69
C ALA A 67 5.93 6.45 -3.01
N THR A 68 4.76 5.84 -2.91
CA THR A 68 3.86 5.64 -4.05
C THR A 68 2.42 5.68 -3.60
N VAL A 69 1.51 5.89 -4.54
CA VAL A 69 0.06 5.81 -4.31
C VAL A 69 -0.50 4.68 -5.17
N VAL A 70 -1.26 3.80 -4.54
CA VAL A 70 -1.94 2.67 -5.21
C VAL A 70 -3.43 2.71 -4.95
N ASN A 71 -4.25 2.24 -5.89
CA ASN A 71 -5.69 2.13 -5.65
C ASN A 71 -5.97 1.16 -4.50
N ALA A 72 -6.73 1.60 -3.50
CA ALA A 72 -6.93 0.85 -2.26
C ALA A 72 -7.61 -0.49 -2.47
N ILE A 73 -8.67 -0.52 -3.27
CA ILE A 73 -9.50 -1.70 -3.51
C ILE A 73 -8.70 -2.73 -4.30
N MET A 74 -8.14 -2.31 -5.44
CA MET A 74 -7.35 -3.18 -6.31
C MET A 74 -6.13 -3.75 -5.57
N PHE A 75 -5.40 -2.91 -4.84
CA PHE A 75 -4.23 -3.36 -4.09
C PHE A 75 -4.60 -4.35 -3.00
N THR A 76 -5.67 -4.09 -2.24
CA THR A 76 -6.16 -5.02 -1.21
C THR A 76 -6.59 -6.36 -1.79
N GLU A 77 -7.27 -6.37 -2.94
CA GLU A 77 -7.63 -7.62 -3.61
C GLU A 77 -6.42 -8.42 -4.07
N ILE A 78 -5.39 -7.76 -4.61
CA ILE A 78 -4.15 -8.41 -5.05
C ILE A 78 -3.49 -9.10 -3.86
N ILE A 79 -3.26 -8.37 -2.76
CA ILE A 79 -2.61 -8.92 -1.56
C ILE A 79 -3.39 -10.09 -0.97
N ARG A 80 -4.72 -10.05 -0.99
CA ARG A 80 -5.57 -11.15 -0.50
C ARG A 80 -5.44 -12.43 -1.33
N ARG A 81 -5.13 -12.32 -2.63
CA ARG A 81 -5.00 -13.45 -3.56
C ARG A 81 -3.60 -14.08 -3.57
N LEU A 82 -2.60 -13.41 -3.00
CA LEU A 82 -1.25 -13.93 -2.89
C LEU A 82 -1.14 -15.03 -1.82
N PRO A 83 -0.17 -15.96 -1.94
CA PRO A 83 0.08 -16.97 -0.92
C PRO A 83 0.52 -16.35 0.42
N ASP A 84 0.35 -17.08 1.52
CA ASP A 84 0.76 -16.69 2.87
C ASP A 84 2.28 -16.79 3.07
N THR A 85 3.01 -15.94 2.35
CA THR A 85 4.47 -15.80 2.40
C THR A 85 4.86 -14.33 2.43
N ASP A 86 6.17 -14.05 2.46
CA ASP A 86 6.69 -12.71 2.26
C ASP A 86 6.31 -12.16 0.88
N ILE A 87 5.88 -10.90 0.86
CA ILE A 87 5.51 -10.18 -0.35
C ILE A 87 6.59 -9.15 -0.64
N SER A 88 7.15 -9.20 -1.84
CA SER A 88 8.02 -8.15 -2.37
C SER A 88 7.21 -7.17 -3.21
N ILE A 89 7.36 -5.88 -2.93
CA ILE A 89 6.75 -4.80 -3.69
C ILE A 89 7.88 -3.93 -4.24
N GLU A 90 7.87 -3.77 -5.56
CA GLU A 90 8.84 -2.95 -6.27
C GLU A 90 8.11 -1.95 -7.18
N VAL A 91 8.46 -0.68 -7.04
CA VAL A 91 8.03 0.40 -7.92
C VAL A 91 9.17 0.72 -8.85
N ASN A 92 9.01 0.29 -10.10
CA ASN A 92 9.86 0.71 -11.20
C ASN A 92 9.35 2.06 -11.71
N ASP A 93 10.25 3.04 -11.83
CA ASP A 93 9.98 4.33 -12.48
C ASP A 93 9.89 4.14 -14.01
N LYS A 94 8.88 3.39 -14.42
CA LYS A 94 8.38 3.34 -15.78
C LYS A 94 6.89 3.50 -15.66
N LYS A 95 6.42 4.70 -16.06
CA LYS A 95 5.03 5.00 -16.39
C LYS A 95 4.28 3.71 -16.75
N SER A 96 3.28 3.36 -15.94
CA SER A 96 2.15 2.50 -16.28
C SER A 96 2.45 1.42 -17.33
N SER A 97 3.07 0.31 -16.95
CA SER A 97 3.00 -0.91 -17.75
C SER A 97 3.08 -2.15 -16.88
N CYS A 98 1.93 -2.81 -16.79
CA CYS A 98 1.74 -4.14 -16.23
C CYS A 98 2.70 -5.12 -16.93
N TYR A 99 3.67 -5.67 -16.21
CA TYR A 99 4.46 -6.80 -16.71
C TYR A 99 4.10 -8.04 -15.91
N ARG A 100 3.56 -9.00 -16.66
CA ARG A 100 3.30 -10.38 -16.29
C ARG A 100 4.56 -11.18 -16.64
N MET A 101 4.98 -12.07 -15.76
CA MET A 101 5.82 -13.22 -16.10
C MET A 101 5.10 -14.48 -15.65
#